data_AF-A0A2H3DXI4-F1
#
_entry.id   AF-A0A2H3DXI4-F1
#
_cell.length_a   1.000
_cell.length_b   1.000
_cell.length_c   1.000
_cell.angle_alpha   90.00
_cell.angle_beta   90.00
_cell.angle_gamma   90.00
#
_symmetry.space_group_name_H-M   'P 1'
#
loop_
_entity.id
_entity.type
_entity.pdbx_description
1 polymer ?
#
loop_
_entity_poly.entity_id
_entity_poly.type
_entity_poly.pdbx_seq_one_letter_code
_entity_poly.pdbx_strand_id
1 'polypeptide(L)'
;MTTTAPASSATTTATSMHAMLSTVFSDAVMEKNKTAYNPNDIGFHEDYKALLVHKISIPLSMFHPTYLHAMQYSDDSLPRIKITWTGTDGASKNFSVLDISKAPAKADLARADFLVCYNNLLEFFTAIGCGPRTLQGLNEHPHAMLSDPNFVTWFEAYKAFDRDFWAKFFKDPFIPDPLSKSWSDGVQTMKDNYLLNQQEIQATGEQGQVRHGKNNGGFGNK
;
A
#
# COMPACT_ATOMS: atom_id res chain seq x y z
N MET A 1 41.69 -15.90 -28.44
CA MET A 1 40.58 -15.02 -28.85
C MET A 1 39.45 -15.26 -27.87
N THR A 2 39.18 -14.29 -27.00
CA THR A 2 38.17 -14.40 -25.93
C THR A 2 36.96 -13.58 -26.37
N THR A 3 35.86 -14.23 -26.71
CA THR A 3 34.63 -13.56 -27.13
C THR A 3 33.76 -13.31 -25.89
N THR A 4 33.68 -12.06 -25.46
CA THR A 4 32.77 -11.60 -24.42
C THR A 4 31.37 -11.43 -25.02
N ALA A 5 30.37 -12.12 -24.46
CA ALA A 5 28.97 -11.95 -24.85
C ALA A 5 28.42 -10.60 -24.33
N PRO A 6 27.59 -9.87 -25.10
CA PRO A 6 27.02 -8.61 -24.64
C PRO A 6 25.85 -8.85 -23.67
N ALA A 7 25.94 -8.21 -22.50
CA ALA A 7 24.83 -8.04 -21.57
C ALA A 7 23.83 -7.04 -22.18
N SER A 8 22.79 -7.52 -22.86
CA SER A 8 21.82 -6.66 -23.56
C SER A 8 20.36 -7.00 -23.27
N SER A 9 20.08 -7.69 -22.17
CA SER A 9 18.73 -8.23 -21.87
C SER A 9 18.05 -7.57 -20.66
N ALA A 10 18.76 -6.80 -19.84
CA ALA A 10 18.18 -6.16 -18.64
C ALA A 10 17.60 -4.76 -18.93
N THR A 11 18.22 -4.01 -19.84
CA THR A 11 17.86 -2.61 -20.14
C THR A 11 16.55 -2.49 -20.92
N THR A 12 16.28 -3.45 -21.83
CA THR A 12 15.09 -3.45 -22.69
C THR A 12 13.81 -3.75 -21.91
N THR A 13 13.90 -4.62 -20.90
CA THR A 13 12.77 -5.01 -20.06
C THR A 13 12.40 -3.90 -19.08
N ALA A 14 13.39 -3.23 -18.47
CA ALA A 14 13.15 -2.09 -17.58
C ALA A 14 12.47 -0.90 -18.30
N THR A 15 12.87 -0.62 -19.55
CA THR A 15 12.28 0.48 -20.35
C THR A 15 10.84 0.16 -20.80
N SER A 16 10.57 -1.10 -21.13
CA SER A 16 9.22 -1.61 -21.47
C SER A 16 8.29 -1.63 -20.25
N MET A 17 8.81 -2.01 -19.07
CA MET A 17 8.07 -2.02 -17.80
C MET A 17 7.70 -0.61 -17.34
N HIS A 18 8.61 0.37 -17.47
CA HIS A 18 8.33 1.77 -17.19
C HIS A 18 7.26 2.34 -18.14
N ALA A 19 7.28 1.95 -19.42
CA ALA A 19 6.26 2.34 -20.37
C ALA A 19 4.89 1.77 -20.00
N MET A 20 4.79 0.49 -19.61
CA MET A 20 3.51 -0.13 -19.25
C MET A 20 2.91 0.46 -17.96
N LEU A 21 3.73 0.73 -16.93
CA LEU A 21 3.29 1.44 -15.73
C LEU A 21 2.83 2.86 -16.10
N SER A 22 3.61 3.62 -16.89
CA SER A 22 3.18 4.92 -17.43
C SER A 22 1.83 4.86 -18.15
N THR A 23 1.54 3.80 -18.93
CA THR A 23 0.26 3.63 -19.65
C THR A 23 -0.89 3.20 -18.75
N VAL A 24 -0.63 2.52 -17.62
CA VAL A 24 -1.67 2.19 -16.63
C VAL A 24 -1.99 3.38 -15.73
N PHE A 25 -1.02 4.28 -15.50
CA PHE A 25 -1.19 5.49 -14.68
C PHE A 25 -1.46 6.76 -15.51
N SER A 26 -1.57 6.70 -16.84
CA SER A 26 -1.61 7.87 -17.74
C SER A 26 -2.86 8.76 -17.72
N ASP A 27 -3.77 8.60 -16.75
CA ASP A 27 -4.91 9.52 -16.62
C ASP A 27 -4.46 10.89 -16.07
N ALA A 28 -5.29 11.92 -16.29
CA ALA A 28 -5.11 13.31 -15.87
C ALA A 28 -4.75 13.52 -14.38
N VAL A 29 -4.79 12.47 -13.56
CA VAL A 29 -4.34 12.41 -12.17
C VAL A 29 -2.81 12.42 -12.07
N MET A 30 -2.08 11.83 -13.01
CA MET A 30 -0.60 11.81 -13.03
C MET A 30 0.02 13.18 -13.30
N GLU A 31 -0.61 14.02 -14.14
CA GLU A 31 -0.18 15.41 -14.33
C GLU A 31 -0.42 16.27 -13.08
N LYS A 32 -1.48 15.99 -12.30
CA LYS A 32 -1.66 16.59 -10.95
C LYS A 32 -0.60 16.10 -9.95
N ASN A 33 -0.14 14.85 -10.04
CA ASN A 33 0.92 14.32 -9.17
C ASN A 33 2.28 14.97 -9.41
N LYS A 34 2.65 15.24 -10.68
CA LYS A 34 3.93 15.89 -11.01
C LYS A 34 4.07 17.27 -10.39
N THR A 35 2.97 17.98 -10.15
CA THR A 35 2.97 19.27 -9.45
C THR A 35 3.01 19.14 -7.92
N ALA A 36 2.74 17.97 -7.35
CA ALA A 36 2.57 17.75 -5.92
C ALA A 36 3.69 16.91 -5.26
N TYR A 37 4.45 16.14 -6.06
CA TYR A 37 5.58 15.36 -5.58
C TYR A 37 6.87 15.84 -6.23
N ASN A 38 7.73 16.50 -5.45
CA ASN A 38 9.08 16.83 -5.89
C ASN A 38 10.05 15.74 -5.39
N PRO A 39 10.53 14.83 -6.25
CA PRO A 39 11.45 13.77 -5.84
C PRO A 39 12.82 14.28 -5.35
N ASN A 40 13.13 15.57 -5.52
CA ASN A 40 14.37 16.20 -5.05
C ASN A 40 14.19 16.96 -3.73
N ASP A 41 12.99 16.98 -3.15
CA ASP A 41 12.77 17.61 -1.85
C ASP A 41 13.20 16.65 -0.73
N ILE A 42 14.26 17.02 -0.01
CA ILE A 42 14.94 16.15 0.94
C ILE A 42 14.19 16.12 2.29
N GLY A 43 13.40 17.16 2.60
CA GLY A 43 12.77 17.31 3.93
C GLY A 43 11.74 16.23 4.23
N PHE A 44 10.84 15.97 3.28
CA PHE A 44 9.80 14.96 3.46
C PHE A 44 10.37 13.52 3.43
N HIS A 45 11.49 13.29 2.74
CA HIS A 45 12.19 12.01 2.76
C HIS A 45 12.74 11.69 4.13
N GLU A 46 13.24 12.66 4.89
CA GLU A 46 13.82 12.42 6.21
C GLU A 46 12.76 11.96 7.23
N ASP A 47 11.54 12.49 7.19
CA ASP A 47 10.47 12.04 8.07
C ASP A 47 10.02 10.60 7.77
N TYR A 48 9.89 10.24 6.50
CA TYR A 48 9.57 8.86 6.11
C TYR A 48 10.75 7.90 6.34
N LYS A 49 11.99 8.36 6.16
CA LYS A 49 13.19 7.61 6.56
C LYS A 49 13.20 7.36 8.06
N ALA A 50 12.82 8.32 8.89
CA ALA A 50 12.76 8.12 10.34
C ALA A 50 11.76 7.00 10.69
N LEU A 51 10.57 7.00 10.09
CA LEU A 51 9.60 5.90 10.25
C LEU A 51 10.17 4.55 9.81
N LEU A 52 10.85 4.50 8.67
CA LEU A 52 11.48 3.30 8.13
C LEU A 52 12.60 2.77 9.05
N VAL A 53 13.50 3.64 9.52
CA VAL A 53 14.59 3.30 10.45
C VAL A 53 14.03 2.73 11.76
N HIS A 54 12.90 3.25 12.21
CA HIS A 54 12.20 2.77 13.40
C HIS A 54 11.22 1.62 13.14
N LYS A 55 11.24 1.04 11.92
CA LYS A 55 10.43 -0.13 11.54
C LYS A 55 8.91 0.11 11.69
N ILE A 56 8.50 1.36 11.52
CA ILE A 56 7.09 1.76 11.54
C ILE A 56 6.57 1.68 10.12
N SER A 57 5.53 0.86 9.90
CA SER A 57 4.89 0.74 8.60
C SER A 57 4.15 2.04 8.26
N ILE A 58 4.48 2.62 7.12
CA ILE A 58 3.84 3.84 6.62
C ILE A 58 2.57 3.43 5.86
N PRO A 59 1.38 3.90 6.26
CA PRO A 59 0.15 3.68 5.49
C PRO A 59 0.29 4.18 4.05
N LEU A 60 -0.10 3.34 3.08
CA LEU A 60 -0.02 3.70 1.65
C LEU A 60 -0.75 5.02 1.35
N SER A 61 -1.85 5.30 2.03
CA SER A 61 -2.63 6.54 1.91
C SER A 61 -1.85 7.82 2.22
N MET A 62 -0.75 7.75 2.99
CA MET A 62 0.11 8.90 3.23
C MET A 62 0.96 9.27 2.00
N PHE A 63 1.02 8.40 1.00
CA PHE A 63 1.61 8.71 -0.31
C PHE A 63 0.59 9.37 -1.27
N HIS A 64 -0.58 9.74 -0.77
CA HIS A 64 -1.53 10.52 -1.54
C HIS A 64 -0.99 11.95 -1.78
N PRO A 65 -1.15 12.53 -2.98
CA PRO A 65 -0.61 13.85 -3.34
C PRO A 65 -0.99 14.95 -2.36
N THR A 66 -2.23 14.96 -1.87
CA THR A 66 -2.69 15.93 -0.86
C THR A 66 -1.87 15.86 0.42
N TYR A 67 -1.52 14.64 0.87
CA TYR A 67 -0.74 14.45 2.09
C TYR A 67 0.73 14.82 1.86
N LEU A 68 1.30 14.41 0.74
CA LEU A 68 2.67 14.76 0.34
C LEU A 68 2.85 16.28 0.19
N HIS A 69 1.88 16.96 -0.43
CA HIS A 69 1.88 18.42 -0.52
C HIS A 69 1.78 19.09 0.86
N ALA A 70 0.95 18.56 1.78
CA ALA A 70 0.88 19.07 3.15
C ALA A 70 2.21 18.88 3.89
N MET A 71 2.88 17.74 3.72
CA MET A 71 4.23 17.52 4.26
C MET A 71 5.25 18.51 3.70
N GLN A 72 5.22 18.74 2.39
CA GLN A 72 6.19 19.59 1.71
C GLN A 72 6.08 21.07 2.10
N TYR A 73 4.85 21.55 2.30
CA TYR A 73 4.59 22.99 2.44
C TYR A 73 4.01 23.39 3.81
N SER A 74 3.83 22.46 4.76
CA SER A 74 3.17 22.73 6.04
C SER A 74 3.81 21.98 7.22
N ASP A 75 5.14 22.13 7.37
CA ASP A 75 6.02 21.46 8.36
C ASP A 75 5.51 21.57 9.82
N ASP A 76 4.80 22.64 10.19
CA ASP A 76 4.25 22.85 11.54
C ASP A 76 2.84 22.25 11.77
N SER A 77 2.18 21.72 10.73
CA SER A 77 0.78 21.27 10.82
C SER A 77 0.61 19.77 11.07
N LEU A 78 1.66 18.98 10.81
CA LEU A 78 1.57 17.53 10.94
C LEU A 78 1.97 17.09 12.36
N PRO A 79 1.07 16.41 13.09
CA PRO A 79 1.36 15.98 14.44
C PRO A 79 2.57 15.03 14.44
N ARG A 80 3.42 15.21 15.44
CA ARG A 80 4.57 14.34 15.70
C ARG A 80 4.40 13.66 17.06
N ILE A 81 4.77 12.39 17.14
CA ILE A 81 4.80 11.63 18.39
C ILE A 81 6.23 11.31 18.79
N LYS A 82 6.45 11.27 20.10
CA LYS A 82 7.72 10.86 20.68
C LYS A 82 7.72 9.34 20.86
N ILE A 83 8.65 8.67 20.21
CA ILE A 83 8.90 7.24 20.41
C ILE A 83 10.19 7.06 21.21
N THR A 84 10.21 6.06 22.09
CA THR A 84 11.39 5.68 22.86
C THR A 84 11.92 4.38 22.32
N TRP A 85 13.19 4.38 21.90
CA TRP A 85 13.89 3.17 21.49
C TRP A 85 14.94 2.83 22.54
N THR A 86 14.93 1.57 22.98
CA THR A 86 15.93 1.06 23.93
C THR A 86 16.94 0.24 23.14
N GLY A 87 18.19 0.70 23.18
CA GLY A 87 19.31 -0.01 22.58
C GLY A 87 19.63 -1.31 23.28
N THR A 88 20.43 -2.14 22.62
CA THR A 88 20.93 -3.42 23.16
C THR A 88 21.81 -3.23 24.40
N ASP A 89 22.37 -2.05 24.59
CA ASP A 89 23.12 -1.60 25.76
C ASP A 89 22.23 -1.12 26.92
N GLY A 90 20.90 -1.16 26.75
CA GLY A 90 19.92 -0.66 27.71
C GLY A 90 19.73 0.86 27.70
N ALA A 91 20.45 1.60 26.86
CA ALA A 91 20.27 3.04 26.74
C ALA A 91 18.98 3.35 25.99
N SER A 92 18.13 4.22 26.57
CA SER A 92 16.93 4.70 25.89
C SER A 92 17.20 6.03 25.22
N LYS A 93 16.85 6.12 23.93
CA LYS A 93 16.89 7.36 23.16
C LYS A 93 15.49 7.67 22.66
N ASN A 94 15.13 8.95 22.75
CA ASN A 94 13.86 9.45 22.26
C ASN A 94 14.01 9.99 20.85
N PHE A 95 13.04 9.68 20.00
CA PHE A 95 12.95 10.16 18.64
C PHE A 95 11.58 10.81 18.44
N SER A 96 11.55 11.88 17.65
CA SER A 96 10.31 12.50 17.19
C SER A 96 10.03 11.99 15.79
N VAL A 97 8.87 11.38 15.57
CA VAL A 97 8.44 10.85 14.28
C VAL A 97 7.05 11.36 13.94
N LEU A 98 6.68 11.34 12.66
CA LEU A 98 5.31 11.69 12.25
C LEU A 98 4.28 10.79 12.95
N ASP A 99 3.20 11.41 13.41
CA ASP A 99 2.04 10.71 13.96
C ASP A 99 1.19 10.16 12.80
N ILE A 100 1.36 8.86 12.54
CA ILE A 100 0.61 8.16 11.49
C ILE A 100 -0.77 7.67 11.96
N SER A 101 -1.14 7.85 13.23
CA SER A 101 -2.39 7.32 13.78
C SER A 101 -3.64 7.95 13.16
N LYS A 102 -3.50 9.16 12.62
CA LYS A 102 -4.56 9.91 11.93
C LYS A 102 -4.46 9.85 10.41
N ALA A 103 -3.55 9.05 9.86
CA ALA A 103 -3.45 8.87 8.43
C ALA A 103 -4.78 8.33 7.88
N PRO A 104 -5.24 8.76 6.69
CA PRO A 104 -6.46 8.25 6.09
C PRO A 104 -6.42 6.72 6.02
N ALA A 105 -7.53 6.05 6.31
CA ALA A 105 -7.54 4.60 6.28
C ALA A 105 -7.33 4.10 4.83
N LYS A 106 -6.44 3.11 4.67
CA LYS A 106 -6.21 2.46 3.37
C LYS A 106 -7.47 1.81 2.80
N ALA A 107 -8.40 1.40 3.67
CA ALA A 107 -9.68 0.83 3.29
C ALA A 107 -10.49 1.77 2.38
N ASP A 108 -10.36 3.08 2.59
CA ASP A 108 -11.13 4.10 1.90
C ASP A 108 -10.51 4.55 0.57
N LEU A 109 -9.31 4.04 0.22
CA LEU A 109 -8.67 4.36 -1.05
C LEU A 109 -9.46 3.74 -2.20
N ALA A 110 -9.99 4.60 -3.07
CA ALA A 110 -10.47 4.20 -4.38
C ALA A 110 -9.32 3.65 -5.22
N ARG A 111 -9.64 2.87 -6.25
CA ARG A 111 -8.64 2.21 -7.11
C ARG A 111 -7.66 3.20 -7.74
N ALA A 112 -8.15 4.32 -8.26
CA ALA A 112 -7.30 5.35 -8.87
C ALA A 112 -6.31 5.93 -7.84
N ASP A 113 -6.80 6.26 -6.64
CA ASP A 113 -5.97 6.82 -5.57
C ASP A 113 -4.97 5.80 -5.03
N PHE A 114 -5.36 4.54 -4.92
CA PHE A 114 -4.46 3.44 -4.54
C PHE A 114 -3.26 3.37 -5.49
N LEU A 115 -3.53 3.41 -6.79
CA LEU A 115 -2.53 3.36 -7.85
C LEU A 115 -1.58 4.55 -7.82
N VAL A 116 -2.13 5.76 -7.63
CA VAL A 116 -1.35 6.99 -7.42
C VAL A 116 -0.43 6.89 -6.21
N CYS A 117 -0.98 6.49 -5.06
CA CYS A 117 -0.20 6.34 -3.83
C CYS A 117 0.93 5.33 -4.00
N TYR A 118 0.66 4.22 -4.72
CA TYR A 118 1.64 3.19 -5.00
C TYR A 118 2.80 3.72 -5.84
N ASN A 119 2.52 4.49 -6.89
CA ASN A 119 3.57 5.10 -7.69
C ASN A 119 4.47 6.02 -6.85
N ASN A 120 3.87 6.89 -6.03
CA ASN A 120 4.61 7.80 -5.16
C ASN A 120 5.45 7.03 -4.11
N LEU A 121 4.97 5.89 -3.61
CA LEU A 121 5.73 5.00 -2.72
C LEU A 121 6.97 4.41 -3.42
N LEU A 122 6.86 3.99 -4.68
CA LEU A 122 7.99 3.48 -5.45
C LEU A 122 9.01 4.57 -5.77
N GLU A 123 8.55 5.77 -6.08
CA GLU A 123 9.43 6.93 -6.27
C GLU A 123 10.16 7.28 -4.98
N PHE A 124 9.52 7.18 -3.82
CA PHE A 124 10.17 7.32 -2.52
C PHE A 124 11.29 6.29 -2.32
N PHE A 125 11.02 5.00 -2.56
CA PHE A 125 12.04 3.95 -2.43
C PHE A 125 13.22 4.14 -3.40
N THR A 126 12.93 4.67 -4.60
CA THR A 126 13.97 5.05 -5.56
C THR A 126 14.83 6.19 -5.01
N ALA A 127 14.20 7.24 -4.47
CA ALA A 127 14.89 8.42 -3.97
C ALA A 127 15.75 8.14 -2.74
N ILE A 128 15.33 7.25 -1.83
CA ILE A 128 16.14 6.87 -0.66
C ILE A 128 17.25 5.86 -1.00
N GLY A 129 17.36 5.43 -2.26
CA GLY A 129 18.46 4.60 -2.74
C GLY A 129 18.35 3.12 -2.36
N CYS A 130 17.16 2.52 -2.40
CA CYS A 130 17.01 1.08 -2.23
C CYS A 130 17.89 0.30 -3.24
N GLY A 131 18.45 -0.83 -2.79
CA GLY A 131 19.31 -1.67 -3.62
C GLY A 131 18.60 -2.15 -4.90
N PRO A 132 19.31 -2.31 -6.04
CA PRO A 132 18.69 -2.56 -7.35
C PRO A 132 17.75 -3.77 -7.38
N ARG A 133 18.11 -4.87 -6.70
CA ARG A 133 17.28 -6.09 -6.62
C ARG A 133 16.00 -5.87 -5.83
N THR A 134 16.08 -5.16 -4.72
CA THR A 134 14.91 -4.80 -3.91
C THR A 134 14.00 -3.90 -4.70
N LEU A 135 14.55 -2.87 -5.35
CA LEU A 135 13.77 -1.95 -6.18
C LEU A 135 13.09 -2.67 -7.35
N GLN A 136 13.77 -3.60 -8.01
CA GLN A 136 13.17 -4.45 -9.05
C GLN A 136 11.97 -5.22 -8.50
N GLY A 137 12.13 -5.95 -7.39
CA GLY A 137 11.03 -6.71 -6.79
C GLY A 137 9.85 -5.83 -6.37
N LEU A 138 10.13 -4.63 -5.84
CA LEU A 138 9.09 -3.66 -5.48
C LEU A 138 8.31 -3.16 -6.71
N ASN A 139 8.95 -3.01 -7.86
CA ASN A 139 8.29 -2.66 -9.13
C ASN A 139 7.50 -3.83 -9.74
N GLU A 140 7.97 -5.06 -9.57
CA GLU A 140 7.28 -6.26 -10.08
C GLU A 140 6.02 -6.59 -9.26
N HIS A 141 5.99 -6.25 -7.96
CA HIS A 141 4.83 -6.50 -7.10
C HIS A 141 3.50 -5.93 -7.63
N PRO A 142 3.36 -4.61 -7.90
CA PRO A 142 2.12 -4.06 -8.43
C PRO A 142 1.83 -4.58 -9.85
N HIS A 143 2.85 -4.90 -10.64
CA HIS A 143 2.66 -5.49 -11.97
C HIS A 143 1.98 -6.85 -11.89
N ALA A 144 2.40 -7.71 -10.96
CA ALA A 144 1.77 -9.02 -10.75
C ALA A 144 0.31 -8.89 -10.29
N MET A 145 -0.01 -7.91 -9.45
CA MET A 145 -1.39 -7.62 -9.06
C MET A 145 -2.24 -7.16 -10.25
N LEU A 146 -1.72 -6.20 -11.02
CA LEU A 146 -2.42 -5.58 -12.16
C LEU A 146 -2.56 -6.52 -13.36
N SER A 147 -1.73 -7.56 -13.43
CA SER A 147 -1.79 -8.58 -14.48
C SER A 147 -2.86 -9.65 -14.21
N ASP A 148 -3.48 -9.69 -13.02
CA ASP A 148 -4.62 -10.56 -12.75
C ASP A 148 -5.83 -10.08 -13.59
N PRO A 149 -6.37 -10.91 -14.51
CA PRO A 149 -7.55 -10.55 -15.31
C PRO A 149 -8.78 -10.19 -14.45
N ASN A 150 -8.81 -10.66 -13.20
CA ASN A 150 -9.87 -10.41 -12.24
C ASN A 150 -9.46 -9.38 -11.17
N PHE A 151 -8.42 -8.58 -11.41
CA PHE A 151 -7.94 -7.56 -10.47
C PHE A 151 -9.06 -6.66 -9.94
N VAL A 152 -9.99 -6.26 -10.82
CA VAL A 152 -11.16 -5.42 -10.47
C VAL A 152 -12.00 -6.07 -9.37
N THR A 153 -12.29 -7.37 -9.52
CA THR A 153 -13.09 -8.16 -8.58
C THR A 153 -12.34 -8.38 -7.26
N TRP A 154 -11.03 -8.61 -7.34
CA TRP A 154 -10.18 -8.92 -6.18
C TRP A 154 -9.53 -7.71 -5.55
N PHE A 155 -9.89 -6.49 -5.96
CA PHE A 155 -9.19 -5.28 -5.55
C PHE A 155 -9.11 -5.11 -4.02
N GLU A 156 -10.19 -5.40 -3.30
CA GLU A 156 -10.22 -5.34 -1.83
C GLU A 156 -9.30 -6.38 -1.18
N ALA A 157 -9.25 -7.60 -1.72
CA ALA A 157 -8.32 -8.64 -1.28
C ALA A 157 -6.86 -8.21 -1.53
N TYR A 158 -6.59 -7.59 -2.68
CA TYR A 158 -5.29 -7.03 -3.02
C TYR A 158 -4.88 -5.88 -2.10
N LYS A 159 -5.81 -4.98 -1.70
CA LYS A 159 -5.53 -3.94 -0.70
C LYS A 159 -5.12 -4.53 0.66
N ALA A 160 -5.81 -5.59 1.09
CA ALA A 160 -5.51 -6.30 2.33
C ALA A 160 -4.15 -7.01 2.27
N PHE A 161 -3.88 -7.74 1.19
CA PHE A 161 -2.58 -8.37 0.95
C PHE A 161 -1.44 -7.34 0.99
N ASP A 162 -1.61 -6.23 0.26
CA ASP A 162 -0.62 -5.18 0.18
C ASP A 162 -0.37 -4.52 1.55
N ARG A 163 -1.39 -4.39 2.41
CA ARG A 163 -1.22 -3.87 3.78
C ARG A 163 -0.28 -4.76 4.58
N ASP A 164 -0.50 -6.07 4.53
CA ASP A 164 0.29 -7.04 5.29
C ASP A 164 1.70 -7.20 4.69
N PHE A 165 1.80 -7.13 3.37
CA PHE A 165 3.07 -7.08 2.63
C PHE A 165 3.94 -5.91 3.09
N TRP A 166 3.40 -4.69 3.10
CA TRP A 166 4.15 -3.51 3.55
C TRP A 166 4.45 -3.57 5.05
N ALA A 167 3.51 -4.00 5.89
CA ALA A 167 3.78 -4.17 7.32
C ALA A 167 4.97 -5.12 7.57
N LYS A 168 5.06 -6.22 6.82
CA LYS A 168 6.19 -7.15 6.87
C LYS A 168 7.47 -6.50 6.34
N PHE A 169 7.42 -5.84 5.18
CA PHE A 169 8.57 -5.22 4.54
C PHE A 169 9.21 -4.12 5.40
N PHE A 170 8.40 -3.25 6.01
CA PHE A 170 8.91 -2.19 6.90
C PHE A 170 9.50 -2.73 8.20
N LYS A 171 9.00 -3.88 8.69
CA LYS A 171 9.53 -4.53 9.89
C LYS A 171 10.87 -5.24 9.63
N ASP A 172 10.95 -5.94 8.51
CA ASP A 172 12.10 -6.73 8.09
C ASP A 172 12.20 -6.73 6.56
N PRO A 173 12.98 -5.81 5.96
CA PRO A 173 13.07 -5.67 4.52
C PRO A 173 13.54 -6.96 3.83
N PHE A 174 12.84 -7.33 2.75
CA PHE A 174 13.15 -8.51 1.93
C PHE A 174 13.12 -8.14 0.45
N ILE A 175 13.58 -9.03 -0.43
CA ILE A 175 13.43 -8.84 -1.88
C ILE A 175 12.05 -9.38 -2.26
N PRO A 176 11.10 -8.55 -2.71
CA PRO A 176 9.81 -9.05 -3.15
C PRO A 176 9.97 -9.94 -4.39
N ASP A 177 9.27 -11.06 -4.40
CA ASP A 177 9.27 -12.02 -5.51
C ASP A 177 7.83 -12.47 -5.79
N PRO A 178 7.16 -11.87 -6.78
CA PRO A 178 5.81 -12.25 -7.17
C PRO A 178 5.69 -13.65 -7.78
N LEU A 179 6.81 -14.27 -8.18
CA LEU A 179 6.83 -15.64 -8.70
C LEU A 179 6.97 -16.66 -7.55
N SER A 180 7.27 -16.22 -6.33
CA SER A 180 7.40 -17.11 -5.19
C SER A 180 6.05 -17.69 -4.76
N LYS A 181 6.08 -18.95 -4.31
CA LYS A 181 4.90 -19.61 -3.72
C LYS A 181 4.34 -18.81 -2.53
N SER A 182 5.22 -18.19 -1.73
CA SER A 182 4.79 -17.41 -0.57
C SER A 182 3.94 -16.19 -0.94
N TRP A 183 4.23 -15.57 -2.09
CA TRP A 183 3.45 -14.44 -2.60
C TRP A 183 2.07 -14.91 -3.08
N SER A 184 2.03 -15.97 -3.88
CA SER A 184 0.76 -16.51 -4.41
C SER A 184 -0.14 -17.06 -3.30
N ASP A 185 0.41 -17.78 -2.32
CA ASP A 185 -0.32 -18.25 -1.14
C ASP A 185 -0.91 -17.07 -0.34
N GLY A 186 -0.13 -16.00 -0.17
CA GLY A 186 -0.57 -14.79 0.54
C GLY A 186 -1.72 -14.08 -0.16
N VAL A 187 -1.66 -13.94 -1.49
CA VAL A 187 -2.76 -13.38 -2.29
C VAL A 187 -3.99 -14.27 -2.21
N GLN A 188 -3.85 -15.58 -2.34
CA GLN A 188 -4.98 -16.51 -2.28
C GLN A 188 -5.67 -16.46 -0.92
N THR A 189 -4.89 -16.44 0.17
CA THR A 189 -5.42 -16.30 1.54
C THR A 189 -6.30 -15.06 1.68
N MET A 190 -5.89 -13.92 1.11
CA MET A 190 -6.69 -12.69 1.17
C MET A 190 -7.95 -12.74 0.30
N LYS A 191 -7.89 -13.44 -0.84
CA LYS A 191 -9.07 -13.69 -1.67
C LYS A 191 -10.08 -14.58 -0.94
N ASP A 192 -9.62 -15.63 -0.27
CA ASP A 192 -10.47 -16.53 0.52
C ASP A 192 -11.12 -15.79 1.70
N ASN A 193 -10.36 -14.98 2.44
CA ASN A 193 -10.88 -14.14 3.52
C ASN A 193 -11.92 -13.13 3.02
N TYR A 194 -11.69 -12.53 1.86
CA TYR A 194 -12.65 -11.61 1.25
C TYR A 194 -13.98 -12.31 0.92
N LEU A 195 -13.93 -13.52 0.35
CA LEU A 195 -15.12 -14.31 0.07
C LEU A 195 -15.88 -14.70 1.34
N LEU A 196 -15.18 -15.12 2.39
CA LEU A 196 -15.77 -15.48 3.67
C LEU A 196 -16.53 -14.29 4.29
N ASN A 197 -15.90 -13.11 4.31
CA ASN A 197 -16.53 -11.90 4.84
C ASN A 197 -17.78 -11.49 4.03
N GLN A 198 -17.76 -11.68 2.70
CA GLN A 198 -18.93 -11.40 1.86
C GLN A 198 -20.11 -12.33 2.19
N GLN A 199 -19.85 -13.60 2.51
CA GLN A 199 -20.88 -14.56 2.91
C GLN A 199 -21.49 -14.22 4.27
N GLU A 200 -20.68 -13.82 5.24
CA GLU A 200 -21.15 -13.42 6.57
C GLU A 200 -22.06 -12.19 6.52
N ILE A 201 -21.72 -11.19 5.70
CA ILE A 201 -22.55 -9.99 5.50
C ILE A 201 -23.92 -10.36 4.90
N GLN A 202 -23.96 -11.30 3.95
CA GLN A 202 -25.20 -11.77 3.34
C GLN A 202 -26.07 -12.58 4.32
N ALA A 203 -25.46 -13.48 5.10
CA ALA A 203 -26.16 -14.26 6.11
C ALA A 203 -26.77 -13.39 7.23
N THR A 204 -26.11 -12.29 7.59
CA THR A 204 -26.60 -11.35 8.62
C THR A 204 -27.71 -10.45 8.09
N GLY A 205 -27.69 -10.12 6.80
CA GLY A 205 -28.75 -9.35 6.12
C GLY A 205 -30.07 -10.12 5.99
N GLU A 206 -30.02 -11.43 5.74
CA GLU A 206 -31.22 -12.27 5.63
C GLU A 206 -31.91 -12.53 6.98
N GLN A 207 -31.16 -12.55 8.09
CA GLN A 207 -31.75 -12.69 9.44
C GLN A 207 -32.49 -11.43 9.91
N GLY A 208 -32.20 -10.25 9.33
CA GLY A 208 -32.88 -8.99 9.64
C GLY A 208 -34.28 -8.84 9.03
N GLN A 209 -34.64 -9.65 8.02
CA GLN A 209 -35.88 -9.49 7.26
C GLN A 209 -37.02 -10.44 7.67
N VAL A 210 -36.79 -11.36 8.60
CA VAL A 210 -37.79 -12.37 9.03
C VAL A 210 -38.29 -12.11 10.46
N ARG A 211 -38.67 -10.87 10.80
CA ARG A 211 -39.46 -10.58 12.02
C ARG A 211 -40.49 -9.46 11.84
N HIS A 212 -41.33 -9.56 10.81
CA HIS A 212 -42.69 -8.99 10.87
C HIS A 212 -43.73 -10.07 10.56
N GLY A 213 -43.79 -11.05 11.46
CA GLY A 213 -44.91 -11.97 11.56
C GLY A 213 -46.14 -11.22 12.08
N LYS A 214 -47.13 -11.09 11.20
CA LYS A 214 -48.56 -10.80 11.45
C LYS A 214 -49.02 -11.13 12.88
N ASN A 215 -49.44 -10.11 13.63
CA ASN A 215 -50.40 -10.31 14.72
C ASN A 215 -51.82 -10.27 14.13
N ASN A 216 -52.36 -11.47 13.84
CA ASN A 216 -53.79 -11.69 13.66
C ASN A 216 -54.30 -12.53 14.83
N GLY A 217 -55.25 -11.98 15.59
CA GLY A 217 -55.99 -12.63 16.68
C GLY A 217 -56.38 -11.56 17.70
N GLY A 218 -57.62 -11.09 17.82
CA GLY A 218 -58.89 -11.76 17.56
C GLY A 218 -59.43 -12.37 18.86
N PHE A 219 -60.51 -11.76 19.37
CA PHE A 219 -61.48 -12.20 20.39
C PHE A 219 -61.28 -11.87 21.87
N GLY A 220 -62.33 -11.24 22.43
CA GLY A 220 -62.58 -11.13 23.86
C GLY A 220 -63.78 -10.23 24.20
N ASN A 221 -64.96 -10.55 23.67
CA ASN A 221 -66.23 -9.99 24.14
C ASN A 221 -66.65 -10.74 25.42
N LYS A 222 -66.79 -10.04 26.55
CA LYS A 222 -67.87 -10.15 27.56
C LYS A 222 -67.58 -9.22 28.74
#